data_AF-A0A967VV39-F1
#
_entry.id   AF-A0A967VV39-F1
#
_cell.length_a   1.000
_cell.length_b   1.000
_cell.length_c   1.000
_cell.angle_alpha   90.00
_cell.angle_beta   90.00
_cell.angle_gamma   90.00
#
_symmetry.space_group_name_H-M   'P 1'
#
loop_
_entity.id
_entity.type
_entity.pdbx_description
1 polymer ?
#
loop_
_entity_poly.entity_id
_entity_poly.type
_entity_poly.pdbx_seq_one_letter_code
_entity_poly.pdbx_strand_id
1 'polypeptide(L)' 'GHALVNAVEAIALQHNIHSLHLEASITALPFFLAQDFHQVERVEKSYRGQLFTQFLLEKLLE' A
#
# COMPACT_ATOMS: atom_id res chain seq x y z
N GLY A 1 4.96 -10.79 -5.36
CA GLY A 1 4.29 -9.47 -5.35
C GLY A 1 2.83 -9.65 -5.68
N HIS A 2 2.49 -9.63 -6.97
CA HIS A 2 1.10 -9.67 -7.48
C HIS A 2 0.19 -10.72 -6.82
N ALA A 3 0.61 -11.99 -6.77
CA ALA A 3 -0.23 -13.05 -6.20
C ALA A 3 -0.63 -12.81 -4.72
N LEU A 4 0.24 -12.15 -3.93
CA LEU A 4 -0.05 -11.80 -2.55
C LEU A 4 -1.03 -10.62 -2.45
N VAL A 5 -0.86 -9.61 -3.30
CA VAL A 5 -1.79 -8.46 -3.36
C VAL A 5 -3.20 -8.96 -3.73
N ASN A 6 -3.32 -9.77 -4.78
CA ASN A 6 -4.60 -10.33 -5.20
C ASN A 6 -5.24 -11.20 -4.12
N ALA A 7 -4.45 -11.97 -3.37
CA ALA A 7 -4.96 -12.77 -2.25
C ALA A 7 -5.49 -11.89 -1.12
N VAL A 8 -4.80 -10.79 -0.78
CA VAL A 8 -5.26 -9.83 0.23
C VAL A 8 -6.54 -9.14 -0.22
N GLU A 9 -6.62 -8.70 -1.49
CA GLU A 9 -7.84 -8.10 -2.06
C GLU A 9 -9.03 -9.05 -2.03
N ALA A 10 -8.82 -10.32 -2.41
CA ALA A 10 -9.86 -11.34 -2.34
C ALA A 10 -10.38 -11.57 -0.91
N ILE A 11 -9.47 -11.63 0.07
CA ILE A 11 -9.85 -11.75 1.49
C ILE A 11 -10.60 -10.50 1.95
N ALA A 12 -10.14 -9.29 1.57
CA ALA A 12 -10.81 -8.05 1.93
C ALA A 12 -12.26 -8.02 1.42
N LEU A 13 -12.48 -8.37 0.15
CA LEU A 13 -13.82 -8.46 -0.44
C LEU A 13 -14.71 -9.50 0.26
N GLN A 14 -14.17 -10.67 0.62
CA GLN A 14 -14.90 -11.69 1.40
C GLN A 14 -15.39 -11.16 2.76
N HIS A 15 -14.70 -10.16 3.31
CA HIS A 15 -15.02 -9.52 4.57
C HIS A 15 -15.78 -8.19 4.43
N ASN A 16 -16.25 -7.84 3.22
CA ASN A 16 -16.89 -6.55 2.91
C ASN A 16 -16.01 -5.33 3.23
N ILE A 17 -14.69 -5.49 3.07
CA ILE A 17 -13.73 -4.40 3.18
C ILE A 17 -13.52 -3.83 1.78
N HIS A 18 -13.90 -2.55 1.61
CA HIS A 18 -13.88 -1.86 0.31
C HIS A 18 -12.71 -0.89 0.15
N SER A 19 -11.83 -0.79 1.15
CA SER A 19 -10.63 0.04 1.07
C SER A 19 -9.44 -0.63 1.72
N LEU A 20 -8.30 -0.60 1.02
CA LEU A 20 -7.01 -1.06 1.51
C LEU A 20 -6.09 0.13 1.68
N HIS A 21 -5.39 0.17 2.82
CA HIS A 21 -4.38 1.17 3.11
C HIS A 21 -3.05 0.49 3.41
N LEU A 22 -1.96 1.03 2.90
CA LEU A 22 -0.62 0.52 3.18
C LEU A 22 0.43 1.62 3.14
N GLU A 23 1.56 1.36 3.80
CA GLU A 23 2.76 2.17 3.65
C GLU A 23 3.77 1.46 2.73
N ALA A 24 4.23 2.16 1.71
CA ALA A 24 5.22 1.66 0.76
C ALA A 24 6.54 2.44 0.87
N SER A 25 7.66 1.73 0.78
CA SER A 25 8.96 2.36 0.61
C SER A 25 9.06 3.00 -0.78
N ILE A 26 10.05 3.90 -0.96
CA ILE A 26 10.34 4.50 -2.26
C ILE A 26 10.56 3.48 -3.38
N THR A 27 11.13 2.30 -3.05
CA THR A 27 11.38 1.24 -4.03
C THR A 27 10.16 0.39 -4.34
N ALA A 28 9.21 0.28 -3.40
CA ALA A 28 7.98 -0.47 -3.59
C ALA A 28 6.83 0.39 -4.16
N LEU A 29 6.94 1.72 -4.08
CA LEU A 29 5.93 2.66 -4.58
C LEU A 29 5.52 2.37 -6.04
N PRO A 30 6.42 2.21 -7.02
CA PRO A 30 6.01 1.97 -8.41
C PRO A 30 5.23 0.66 -8.58
N PHE A 31 5.54 -0.35 -7.79
CA PHE A 31 4.81 -1.63 -7.81
C PHE A 31 3.36 -1.44 -7.39
N PHE A 32 3.10 -0.74 -6.27
CA PHE A 32 1.73 -0.54 -5.79
C PHE A 32 0.93 0.43 -6.66
N LEU A 33 1.57 1.48 -7.21
CA LEU A 33 0.91 2.36 -8.19
C LEU A 33 0.45 1.60 -9.42
N ALA A 34 1.22 0.61 -9.88
CA ALA A 34 0.83 -0.27 -10.99
C ALA A 34 -0.26 -1.30 -10.61
N GLN A 35 -0.70 -1.33 -9.36
CA GLN A 35 -1.79 -2.18 -8.84
C GLN A 35 -3.02 -1.35 -8.46
N ASP A 36 -3.14 -0.14 -9.02
CA ASP A 36 -4.25 0.80 -8.79
C ASP A 36 -4.34 1.33 -7.35
N PHE A 37 -3.24 1.28 -6.61
CA PHE A 37 -3.13 2.10 -5.40
C PHE A 37 -2.80 3.54 -5.78
N HIS A 38 -3.35 4.49 -5.04
CA HIS A 38 -3.10 5.91 -5.18
C HIS A 38 -2.39 6.45 -3.94
N GLN A 39 -1.49 7.41 -4.15
CA GLN A 39 -0.76 8.03 -3.05
C GLN A 39 -1.66 9.03 -2.31
N VAL A 40 -1.81 8.82 -1.01
CA VAL A 40 -2.49 9.73 -0.08
C VAL A 40 -1.50 10.74 0.49
N GLU A 41 -0.35 10.25 0.99
CA GLU A 41 0.61 11.09 1.71
C GLU A 41 2.05 10.57 1.55
N ARG A 42 3.03 11.48 1.58
CA ARG A 42 4.44 11.15 1.76
C ARG A 42 4.82 11.36 3.23
N VAL A 43 5.39 10.34 3.86
CA VAL A 43 5.72 10.33 5.29
C VAL A 43 7.21 10.08 5.49
N GLU A 44 7.81 10.74 6.48
CA GLU A 44 9.15 10.41 6.96
C GLU A 44 9.07 9.60 8.25
N LYS A 45 9.67 8.41 8.26
CA LYS A 45 9.72 7.54 9.44
C LYS A 45 11.14 7.35 9.93
N SER A 46 11.34 7.54 11.23
CA SER A 46 12.60 7.21 11.89
C SER A 46 12.65 5.71 12.18
N TYR A 47 13.69 5.05 11.67
CA TYR A 47 13.99 3.66 11.98
C TYR A 47 15.45 3.55 12.42
N ARG A 48 15.68 3.15 13.69
CA ARG A 48 17.02 3.04 14.30
C ARG A 48 17.86 4.31 14.15
N GLY A 49 17.23 5.49 14.28
CA GLY A 49 17.89 6.79 14.19
C GLY A 49 18.14 7.30 12.76
N GLN A 50 17.72 6.55 11.74
CA GLN A 50 17.77 6.99 10.34
C GLN A 50 16.37 7.35 9.85
N LEU A 51 16.26 8.39 9.03
CA LEU A 51 14.99 8.79 8.41
C LEU A 51 14.82 8.08 7.06
N PHE A 52 13.65 7.48 6.86
CA PHE A 52 13.25 6.84 5.62
C PHE A 52 11.98 7.48 5.10
N THR A 53 11.95 7.77 3.79
CA THR A 53 10.74 8.17 3.11
C THR A 53 9.85 6.95 2.84
N GLN A 54 8.61 7.04 3.30
CA GLN A 54 7.53 6.10 3.05
C GLN A 54 6.36 6.86 2.39
N PHE A 55 5.45 6.11 1.79
CA PHE A 55 4.28 6.65 1.10
C PHE A 55 3.04 5.92 1.60
N LEU A 56 2.07 6.66 2.15
CA LEU A 56 0.77 6.12 2.49
C LEU A 56 -0.05 6.03 1.19
N LEU A 57 -0.50 4.82 0.88
CA LEU A 57 -1.27 4.50 -0.31
C LEU A 57 -2.64 3.95 0.06
N GLU A 58 -3.63 4.22 -0.78
CA GLU A 58 -5.00 3.70 -0.68
C GLU A 58 -5.42 3.03 -2.00
N LYS A 59 -6.21 1.96 -1.91
CA LYS A 59 -6.95 1.39 -3.04
C LYS A 59 -8.39 1.12 -2.63
N LEU A 60 -9.35 1.53 -3.45
CA LEU A 60 -10.74 1.13 -3.32
C LEU A 60 -10.94 -0.24 -4.02
N LEU A 61 -11.70 -1.12 -3.37
CA LEU A 61 -12.03 -2.44 -3.88
C LEU A 61 -13.51 -2.48 -4.30
N GLU A 62 -13.76 -2.93 -5.53
CA GLU A 62 -15.09 -3.13 -6.12
C GLU A 62 -15.44 -4.62 -6.19
#